data_AF-A0A6M3JTS4-F1
#
_entry.id   AF-A0A6M3JTS4-F1
#
_cell.length_a   1.000
_cell.length_b   1.000
_cell.length_c   1.000
_cell.angle_alpha   90.00
_cell.angle_beta   90.00
_cell.angle_gamma   90.00
#
_symmetry.space_group_name_H-M   'P 1'
#
loop_
_entity.id
_entity.type
_entity.pdbx_description
1 polymer ?
#
loop_
_entity_poly.entity_id
_entity_poly.type
_entity_poly.pdbx_seq_one_letter_code
_entity_poly.pdbx_strand_id
1 'polypeptide(L)'
;MKTIDKKVSHAFGKDIYLLGKFKDGRFFWLEKARWDCGWYWGFGYIETYTNNKNPSTSKDIDSHQHYNYLCFRKSESYNHEKKCFERGKYMYTLFDNPDIESLVVSEREAWELSDLMKSFYTLSEAAEIFNRGNSHLTSNVSVDLKDATIFDHINKDLLPSIFTRIYDILTPDISDPEGKNNAY
;
A
#
# COMPACT_ATOMS: atom_id res chain seq x y z
N MET A 1 -11.06 -4.84 -15.93
CA MET A 1 -10.45 -5.56 -14.79
C MET A 1 -11.56 -6.19 -13.98
N LYS A 2 -11.39 -7.40 -13.43
CA LYS A 2 -12.44 -8.06 -12.62
C LYS A 2 -12.36 -7.57 -11.17
N THR A 3 -13.50 -7.45 -10.50
CA THR A 3 -13.55 -7.21 -9.05
C THR A 3 -13.64 -8.55 -8.32
N ILE A 4 -12.91 -8.69 -7.22
CA ILE A 4 -12.94 -9.85 -6.31
C ILE A 4 -13.27 -9.40 -4.88
N ASP A 5 -13.65 -10.33 -4.01
CA ASP A 5 -14.05 -9.97 -2.65
C ASP A 5 -12.87 -9.46 -1.82
N LYS A 6 -13.13 -8.41 -1.03
CA LYS A 6 -12.20 -7.91 -0.02
C LYS A 6 -11.91 -9.05 0.98
N LYS A 7 -10.67 -9.10 1.49
CA LYS A 7 -10.27 -10.10 2.49
C LYS A 7 -9.18 -9.54 3.38
N VAL A 8 -9.35 -9.76 4.68
CA VAL A 8 -8.31 -9.54 5.69
C VAL A 8 -7.76 -10.90 6.11
N SER A 9 -6.45 -10.97 6.33
CA SER A 9 -5.78 -12.14 6.87
C SER A 9 -4.74 -11.69 7.90
N HIS A 10 -4.13 -12.65 8.59
CA HIS A 10 -3.03 -12.41 9.52
C HIS A 10 -1.87 -13.33 9.16
N ALA A 11 -0.67 -12.80 8.95
CA ALA A 11 0.53 -13.56 8.61
C ALA A 11 1.76 -12.88 9.22
N PHE A 12 2.76 -13.64 9.69
CA PHE A 12 4.00 -13.10 10.26
C PHE A 12 3.79 -12.04 11.37
N GLY A 13 2.76 -12.20 12.19
CA GLY A 13 2.45 -11.33 13.33
C GLY A 13 1.81 -9.99 12.95
N LYS A 14 1.32 -9.85 11.72
CA LYS A 14 0.73 -8.62 11.18
C LYS A 14 -0.55 -8.92 10.40
N ASP A 15 -1.48 -7.97 10.44
CA ASP A 15 -2.68 -8.02 9.59
C ASP A 15 -2.32 -7.59 8.17
N ILE A 16 -2.98 -8.18 7.20
CA ILE A 16 -2.77 -7.92 5.78
C ILE A 16 -4.09 -7.86 5.04
N TYR A 17 -4.15 -7.00 4.04
CA TYR A 17 -5.36 -6.67 3.28
C TYR A 17 -5.18 -7.05 1.82
N LEU A 18 -6.06 -7.89 1.29
CA LEU A 18 -5.99 -8.29 -0.11
C LEU A 18 -6.20 -7.06 -0.99
N LEU A 19 -5.32 -6.83 -1.95
CA LEU A 19 -5.51 -5.76 -2.94
C LEU A 19 -6.04 -6.31 -4.26
N GLY A 20 -5.58 -7.51 -4.65
CA GLY A 20 -5.92 -8.07 -5.92
C GLY A 20 -5.13 -9.33 -6.25
N LYS A 21 -5.14 -9.65 -7.55
CA LYS A 21 -4.45 -10.81 -8.13
C LYS A 21 -3.70 -10.39 -9.38
N PHE A 22 -2.44 -10.81 -9.49
CA PHE A 22 -1.65 -10.66 -10.71
C PHE A 22 -2.06 -11.67 -11.78
N LYS A 23 -1.72 -11.37 -13.04
CA LYS A 23 -1.97 -12.25 -14.20
C LYS A 23 -1.29 -13.61 -14.09
N ASP A 24 -0.23 -13.73 -13.30
CA ASP A 24 0.48 -14.99 -13.05
C ASP A 24 -0.23 -15.92 -12.04
N GLY A 25 -1.35 -15.49 -11.47
CA GLY A 25 -2.11 -16.27 -10.51
C GLY A 25 -1.97 -15.83 -9.06
N ARG A 26 -0.94 -15.04 -8.71
CA ARG A 26 -0.62 -14.69 -7.32
C ARG A 26 -1.47 -13.54 -6.80
N PHE A 27 -2.07 -13.74 -5.62
CA PHE A 27 -2.66 -12.70 -4.80
C PHE A 27 -1.58 -11.84 -4.14
N PHE A 28 -1.83 -10.53 -4.06
CA PHE A 28 -0.92 -9.59 -3.40
C PHE A 28 -1.66 -8.77 -2.35
N TRP A 29 -0.97 -8.50 -1.25
CA TRP A 29 -1.56 -8.03 -0.01
C TRP A 29 -0.82 -6.80 0.51
N LEU A 30 -1.56 -5.81 0.99
CA LEU A 30 -1.02 -4.66 1.71
C LEU A 30 -0.81 -5.01 3.18
N GLU A 31 0.38 -4.74 3.70
CA GLU A 31 0.69 -4.84 5.12
C GLU A 31 0.07 -3.70 5.94
N LYS A 32 -0.47 -4.02 7.12
CA LYS A 32 -0.92 -3.01 8.09
C LYS A 32 0.25 -2.13 8.56
N ALA A 33 -0.01 -0.85 8.73
CA ALA A 33 0.97 0.11 9.20
C ALA A 33 1.46 -0.26 10.60
N ARG A 34 2.75 -0.03 10.83
CA ARG A 34 3.42 -0.34 12.09
C ARG A 34 4.35 0.80 12.49
N TRP A 35 4.37 1.11 13.77
CA TRP A 35 5.38 2.03 14.31
C TRP A 35 6.72 1.31 14.42
N ASP A 36 7.70 1.79 13.67
CA ASP A 36 9.01 1.17 13.51
C ASP A 36 10.14 2.06 14.01
N CYS A 37 11.18 1.40 14.52
CA CYS A 37 12.40 2.00 15.07
C CYS A 37 12.19 3.10 16.13
N GLY A 38 10.97 3.31 16.62
CA GLY A 38 10.63 4.32 17.62
C GLY A 38 10.41 5.73 17.08
N TRP A 39 10.45 5.95 15.75
CA TRP A 39 10.38 7.31 15.19
C TRP A 39 9.67 7.44 13.83
N TYR A 40 9.20 6.36 13.20
CA TYR A 40 8.45 6.44 11.94
C TYR A 40 7.44 5.31 11.76
N TRP A 41 6.53 5.47 10.80
CA TRP A 41 5.60 4.43 10.37
C TRP A 41 6.15 3.63 9.19
N GLY A 42 6.33 2.32 9.36
CA GLY A 42 6.49 1.38 8.26
C GLY A 42 5.13 1.05 7.65
N PHE A 43 4.93 1.41 6.37
CA PHE A 43 3.69 1.13 5.65
C PHE A 43 3.90 1.14 4.12
N GLY A 44 2.92 0.61 3.39
CA GLY A 44 2.96 0.51 1.93
C GLY A 44 3.67 -0.72 1.38
N TYR A 45 4.03 -1.67 2.24
CA TYR A 45 4.58 -2.96 1.84
C TYR A 45 3.51 -3.84 1.21
N ILE A 46 3.88 -4.45 0.08
CA ILE A 46 3.07 -5.34 -0.73
C ILE A 46 3.76 -6.69 -0.79
N GLU A 47 3.05 -7.71 -0.33
CA GLU A 47 3.61 -9.06 -0.20
C GLU A 47 2.82 -10.07 -1.02
N THR A 48 3.57 -11.03 -1.60
CA THR A 48 3.04 -12.34 -1.97
C THR A 48 3.60 -13.37 -0.99
N TYR A 49 2.87 -14.48 -0.81
CA TYR A 49 3.26 -15.52 0.13
C TYR A 49 3.43 -16.88 -0.52
N THR A 50 4.28 -17.72 0.08
CA THR A 50 4.51 -19.11 -0.35
C THR A 50 3.23 -19.95 -0.37
N ASN A 51 2.32 -19.77 0.61
CA ASN A 51 0.94 -20.23 0.51
C ASN A 51 0.02 -19.07 0.12
N ASN A 52 0.11 -18.69 -1.16
CA ASN A 52 -0.49 -17.47 -1.69
C ASN A 52 -2.01 -17.34 -1.48
N LYS A 53 -2.74 -18.46 -1.48
CA LYS A 53 -4.20 -18.49 -1.26
C LYS A 53 -4.58 -18.38 0.22
N ASN A 54 -3.67 -18.77 1.12
CA ASN A 54 -3.89 -18.74 2.55
C ASN A 54 -2.64 -18.24 3.31
N PRO A 55 -2.36 -16.92 3.28
CA PRO A 55 -1.17 -16.32 3.87
C PRO A 55 -0.91 -16.71 5.33
N SER A 56 -1.95 -16.91 6.13
CA SER A 56 -1.85 -17.26 7.56
C SER A 56 -1.15 -18.58 7.85
N THR A 57 -1.04 -19.44 6.83
CA THR A 57 -0.35 -20.73 6.91
C THR A 57 0.91 -20.78 6.04
N SER A 58 1.36 -19.63 5.54
CA SER A 58 2.57 -19.53 4.73
C SER A 58 3.81 -19.77 5.59
N LYS A 59 4.79 -20.47 5.00
CA LYS A 59 6.09 -20.70 5.65
C LYS A 59 7.00 -19.48 5.51
N ASP A 60 6.85 -18.77 4.40
CA ASP A 60 7.65 -17.59 4.07
C ASP A 60 6.89 -16.59 3.18
N ILE A 61 7.42 -15.37 3.10
CA ILE A 61 7.09 -14.33 2.13
C ILE A 61 7.78 -14.68 0.81
N ASP A 62 7.02 -14.73 -0.27
CA ASP A 62 7.51 -15.08 -1.61
C ASP A 62 8.08 -13.84 -2.34
N SER A 63 7.45 -12.68 -2.14
CA SER A 63 7.98 -11.40 -2.63
C SER A 63 7.53 -10.25 -1.74
N HIS A 64 8.33 -9.19 -1.74
CA HIS A 64 8.12 -8.00 -0.93
C HIS A 64 8.54 -6.76 -1.73
N GLN A 65 7.61 -5.82 -1.94
CA GLN A 65 7.84 -4.57 -2.68
C GLN A 65 6.96 -3.45 -2.12
N HIS A 66 7.18 -2.20 -2.52
CA HIS A 66 6.30 -1.09 -2.13
C HIS A 66 5.16 -0.84 -3.12
N TYR A 67 4.05 -0.31 -2.62
CA TYR A 67 2.87 0.06 -3.41
C TYR A 67 3.20 1.06 -4.53
N ASN A 68 4.13 2.00 -4.30
CA ASN A 68 4.60 2.96 -5.30
C ASN A 68 5.46 2.32 -6.43
N TYR A 69 5.71 1.00 -6.39
CA TYR A 69 6.22 0.27 -7.55
C TYR A 69 5.12 -0.36 -8.38
N LEU A 70 3.92 -0.54 -7.81
CA LEU A 70 2.74 -0.99 -8.55
C LEU A 70 2.00 0.14 -9.26
N CYS A 71 2.11 1.38 -8.77
CA CYS A 71 1.62 2.60 -9.42
C CYS A 71 2.54 3.81 -9.10
N PHE A 72 2.19 5.02 -9.52
CA PHE A 72 3.00 6.25 -9.39
C PHE A 72 4.31 6.31 -10.19
N ARG A 73 4.42 5.48 -11.21
CA ARG A 73 5.54 5.46 -12.15
C ARG A 73 5.04 5.21 -13.56
N LYS A 74 5.90 5.44 -14.54
CA LYS A 74 5.62 4.96 -15.90
C LYS A 74 5.71 3.44 -15.94
N SER A 75 4.79 2.81 -16.65
CA SER A 75 4.93 1.39 -16.97
C SER A 75 6.20 1.16 -17.78
N GLU A 76 6.85 0.01 -17.59
CA GLU A 76 8.06 -0.35 -18.30
C GLU A 76 7.91 -1.76 -18.84
N SER A 77 8.29 -1.96 -20.10
CA SER A 77 8.30 -3.27 -20.75
C SER A 77 9.63 -3.49 -21.45
N TYR A 78 10.14 -4.72 -21.42
CA TYR A 78 11.37 -5.07 -22.13
C TYR A 78 11.04 -5.38 -23.60
N ASN A 79 11.62 -4.63 -24.51
CA ASN A 79 11.53 -4.89 -25.94
C ASN A 79 12.66 -5.84 -26.35
N HIS A 80 12.33 -7.11 -26.62
CA HIS A 80 13.31 -8.14 -26.98
C HIS A 80 14.01 -7.89 -28.32
N GLU A 81 13.35 -7.22 -29.27
CA GLU A 81 13.94 -6.89 -30.58
C GLU A 81 15.01 -5.80 -30.42
N LYS A 82 14.69 -4.74 -29.67
CA LYS A 82 15.60 -3.61 -29.41
C LYS A 82 16.57 -3.86 -28.25
N LYS A 83 16.36 -4.93 -27.49
CA LYS A 83 17.11 -5.30 -26.28
C LYS A 83 17.16 -4.19 -25.23
N CYS A 84 16.09 -3.42 -25.07
CA CYS A 84 16.02 -2.29 -24.13
C CYS A 84 14.65 -2.19 -23.46
N PHE A 85 14.58 -1.46 -22.34
CA PHE A 85 13.31 -1.12 -21.70
C PHE A 85 12.66 0.08 -22.38
N GLU A 86 11.38 -0.02 -22.66
CA GLU A 86 10.54 1.07 -23.17
C GLU A 86 9.62 1.57 -22.07
N ARG A 87 9.46 2.89 -21.99
CA ARG A 87 8.60 3.56 -21.00
C ARG A 87 7.22 3.83 -21.61
N GLY A 88 6.19 3.33 -20.95
CA GLY A 88 4.80 3.55 -21.28
C GLY A 88 4.17 4.75 -20.57
N LYS A 89 2.86 4.65 -20.36
CA LYS A 89 2.05 5.69 -19.69
C LYS A 89 2.33 5.71 -18.18
N TYR A 90 2.08 6.86 -17.56
CA TYR A 90 2.10 6.96 -16.11
C TYR A 90 0.93 6.19 -15.51
N MET A 91 1.19 5.38 -14.49
CA MET A 91 0.19 4.61 -13.76
C MET A 91 -0.24 5.41 -12.54
N TYR A 92 -1.48 5.88 -12.53
CA TYR A 92 -2.04 6.66 -11.42
C TYR A 92 -2.62 5.75 -10.35
N THR A 93 -3.28 4.68 -10.77
CA THR A 93 -3.91 3.71 -9.89
C THR A 93 -3.44 2.29 -10.20
N LEU A 94 -3.82 1.32 -9.36
CA LEU A 94 -3.58 -0.09 -9.64
C LEU A 94 -4.27 -0.58 -10.92
N PHE A 95 -5.35 0.08 -11.38
CA PHE A 95 -6.01 -0.27 -12.65
C PHE A 95 -5.12 -0.03 -13.88
N ASP A 96 -4.15 0.88 -13.78
CA ASP A 96 -3.22 1.20 -14.87
C ASP A 96 -2.09 0.18 -14.99
N ASN A 97 -1.92 -0.69 -13.99
CA ASN A 97 -0.85 -1.68 -13.98
C ASN A 97 -1.19 -2.87 -14.87
N PRO A 98 -0.41 -3.14 -15.93
CA PRO A 98 -0.70 -4.20 -16.88
C PRO A 98 -0.55 -5.61 -16.29
N ASP A 99 0.13 -5.79 -15.17
CA ASP A 99 0.36 -7.10 -14.56
C ASP A 99 -0.78 -7.53 -13.61
N ILE A 100 -1.71 -6.63 -13.32
CA ILE A 100 -2.85 -6.88 -12.43
C ILE A 100 -4.04 -7.43 -13.23
N GLU A 101 -4.58 -8.57 -12.80
CA GLU A 101 -5.75 -9.24 -13.40
C GLU A 101 -7.06 -8.76 -12.77
N SER A 102 -7.07 -8.62 -11.45
CA SER A 102 -8.27 -8.27 -10.66
C SER A 102 -7.90 -7.52 -9.40
N LEU A 103 -8.84 -6.72 -8.90
CA LEU A 103 -8.71 -5.90 -7.69
C LEU A 103 -9.90 -6.09 -6.77
N VAL A 104 -9.72 -5.83 -5.48
CA VAL A 104 -10.83 -5.84 -4.50
C VAL A 104 -11.62 -4.53 -4.47
N VAL A 105 -11.06 -3.47 -5.06
CA VAL A 105 -11.61 -2.12 -5.05
C VAL A 105 -12.29 -1.79 -6.37
N SER A 106 -13.32 -0.95 -6.31
CA SER A 106 -13.88 -0.25 -7.46
C SER A 106 -12.90 0.80 -8.02
N GLU A 107 -13.17 1.33 -9.21
CA GLU A 107 -12.36 2.40 -9.80
C GLU A 107 -12.32 3.65 -8.91
N ARG A 108 -13.48 4.05 -8.34
CA ARG A 108 -13.57 5.18 -7.41
C ARG A 108 -12.72 4.96 -6.16
N GLU A 109 -12.81 3.79 -5.55
CA GLU A 109 -12.00 3.42 -4.38
C GLU A 109 -10.51 3.34 -4.74
N ALA A 110 -10.14 2.90 -5.95
CA ALA A 110 -8.74 2.86 -6.38
C ALA A 110 -8.14 4.25 -6.55
N TRP A 111 -8.90 5.23 -7.03
CA TRP A 111 -8.48 6.63 -7.05
C TRP A 111 -8.27 7.18 -5.65
N GLU A 112 -9.23 6.94 -4.75
CA GLU A 112 -9.13 7.37 -3.34
C GLU A 112 -7.94 6.69 -2.63
N LEU A 113 -7.77 5.38 -2.80
CA LEU A 113 -6.64 4.63 -2.28
C LEU A 113 -5.31 5.17 -2.82
N SER A 114 -5.26 5.54 -4.09
CA SER A 114 -4.05 6.10 -4.70
C SER A 114 -3.70 7.47 -4.12
N ASP A 115 -4.69 8.33 -3.92
CA ASP A 115 -4.49 9.63 -3.27
C ASP A 115 -3.98 9.47 -1.82
N LEU A 116 -4.61 8.59 -1.05
CA LEU A 116 -4.21 8.28 0.34
C LEU A 116 -2.80 7.68 0.42
N MET A 117 -2.47 6.74 -0.47
CA MET A 117 -1.13 6.14 -0.51
C MET A 117 -0.07 7.16 -0.91
N LYS A 118 -0.35 8.02 -1.90
CA LYS A 118 0.59 9.07 -2.31
C LYS A 118 0.79 10.10 -1.20
N SER A 119 -0.27 10.45 -0.48
CA SER A 119 -0.24 11.31 0.70
C SER A 119 0.59 10.70 1.82
N PHE A 120 0.42 9.41 2.12
CA PHE A 120 1.25 8.68 3.07
C PHE A 120 2.76 8.79 2.74
N TYR A 121 3.16 8.48 1.50
CA TYR A 121 4.58 8.54 1.12
C TYR A 121 5.14 9.95 1.28
N THR A 122 4.38 10.96 0.85
CA THR A 122 4.79 12.37 0.92
C THR A 122 4.91 12.85 2.36
N LEU A 123 3.93 12.54 3.20
CA LEU A 123 3.93 12.92 4.62
C LEU A 123 5.02 12.19 5.40
N SER A 124 5.29 10.93 5.08
CA SER A 124 6.36 10.16 5.73
C SER A 124 7.72 10.79 5.44
N GLU A 125 8.02 11.09 4.16
CA GLU A 125 9.26 11.79 3.78
C GLU A 125 9.38 13.16 4.48
N ALA A 126 8.28 13.92 4.57
CA ALA A 126 8.26 15.19 5.28
C ALA A 126 8.56 15.01 6.78
N ALA A 127 7.92 14.04 7.44
CA ALA A 127 8.18 13.73 8.84
C ALA A 127 9.64 13.34 9.09
N GLU A 128 10.28 12.58 8.19
CA GLU A 128 11.69 12.26 8.33
C GLU A 128 12.57 13.51 8.32
N ILE A 129 12.27 14.46 7.44
CA ILE A 129 12.98 15.76 7.37
C ILE A 129 12.79 16.53 8.68
N PHE A 130 11.57 16.63 9.21
CA PHE A 130 11.29 17.35 10.46
C PHE A 130 11.82 16.65 11.71
N ASN A 131 12.07 15.34 11.67
CA ASN A 131 12.73 14.62 12.75
C ASN A 131 14.27 14.77 12.69
N ARG A 132 14.85 14.58 11.50
CA ARG A 132 16.32 14.53 11.30
C ARG A 132 16.94 15.91 11.11
N GLY A 133 16.16 16.87 10.62
CA GLY A 133 16.57 18.22 10.26
C GLY A 133 17.03 18.38 8.81
N ASN A 134 17.00 17.32 8.01
CA ASN A 134 17.45 17.30 6.61
C ASN A 134 17.06 15.97 5.94
N SER A 135 17.27 15.88 4.63
CA SER A 135 17.04 14.65 3.83
C SER A 135 18.10 13.56 4.01
N HIS A 136 19.07 13.74 4.92
CA HIS A 136 20.12 12.78 5.25
C HIS A 136 20.98 12.30 4.06
N LEU A 137 21.10 13.11 3.00
CA LEU A 137 21.94 12.83 1.84
C LEU A 137 23.43 13.16 2.08
N THR A 138 23.75 13.93 3.12
CA THR A 138 25.10 14.35 3.46
C THR A 138 25.22 14.59 4.97
N SER A 139 26.44 14.47 5.49
CA SER A 139 26.79 14.87 6.85
C SER A 139 27.09 16.37 6.99
N ASN A 140 27.35 17.06 5.87
CA ASN A 140 27.58 18.51 5.85
C ASN A 140 26.25 19.26 5.68
N VAL A 141 25.56 19.49 6.79
CA VAL A 141 24.23 20.09 6.84
C VAL A 141 24.35 21.59 7.09
N SER A 142 23.80 22.41 6.19
CA SER A 142 23.81 23.88 6.30
C SER A 142 22.52 24.48 6.86
N VAL A 143 21.43 23.71 6.86
CA VAL A 143 20.10 24.14 7.34
C VAL A 143 19.53 23.03 8.21
N ASP A 144 19.09 23.39 9.43
CA ASP A 144 18.35 22.48 10.32
C ASP A 144 16.85 22.74 10.18
N LEU A 145 16.14 21.75 9.65
CA LEU A 145 14.69 21.78 9.44
C LEU A 145 13.92 21.05 10.54
N LYS A 146 14.54 20.75 11.70
CA LYS A 146 13.84 20.05 12.78
C LYS A 146 12.63 20.83 13.27
N ASP A 147 11.50 20.15 13.35
CA ASP A 147 10.29 20.69 13.97
C ASP A 147 9.49 19.54 14.59
N ALA A 148 9.58 19.42 15.91
CA ALA A 148 8.89 18.37 16.66
C ALA A 148 7.36 18.51 16.60
N THR A 149 6.84 19.73 16.43
CA THR A 149 5.40 19.97 16.36
C THR A 149 4.83 19.44 15.05
N ILE A 150 5.49 19.76 13.93
CA ILE A 150 5.08 19.26 12.61
C ILE A 150 5.30 17.74 12.54
N PHE A 151 6.44 17.24 13.03
CA PHE A 151 6.70 15.81 13.12
C PHE A 151 5.61 15.06 13.89
N ASP A 152 5.24 15.55 15.07
CA ASP A 152 4.21 14.94 15.91
C ASP A 152 2.84 15.00 15.24
N HIS A 153 2.46 16.14 14.66
CA HIS A 153 1.18 16.28 13.97
C HIS A 153 1.06 15.29 12.81
N ILE A 154 2.11 15.14 12.00
CA ILE A 154 2.12 14.17 10.91
C ILE A 154 1.96 12.74 11.44
N ASN A 155 2.78 12.33 12.43
CA ASN A 155 2.83 10.93 12.86
C ASN A 155 1.70 10.51 13.81
N LYS A 156 1.17 11.44 14.61
CA LYS A 156 0.15 11.15 15.63
C LYS A 156 -1.26 11.42 15.13
N ASP A 157 -1.43 12.32 14.15
CA ASP A 157 -2.77 12.72 13.68
C ASP A 157 -3.00 12.36 12.20
N LEU A 158 -2.16 12.85 11.29
CA LEU A 158 -2.41 12.75 9.84
C LEU A 158 -2.24 11.33 9.32
N LEU A 159 -1.10 10.69 9.61
CA LEU A 159 -0.81 9.33 9.15
C LEU A 159 -1.81 8.30 9.71
N PRO A 160 -2.14 8.27 11.01
CA PRO A 160 -3.18 7.39 11.54
C PRO A 160 -4.56 7.58 10.89
N SER A 161 -4.93 8.82 10.54
CA SER A 161 -6.19 9.11 9.83
C SER A 161 -6.19 8.50 8.41
N ILE A 162 -5.07 8.62 7.69
CA ILE A 162 -4.89 7.99 6.37
C ILE A 162 -4.99 6.46 6.48
N PHE A 163 -4.30 5.85 7.46
CA PHE A 163 -4.32 4.40 7.65
C PHE A 163 -5.72 3.89 7.92
N THR A 164 -6.45 4.56 8.82
CA THR A 164 -7.84 4.21 9.15
C THR A 164 -8.70 4.18 7.90
N ARG A 165 -8.62 5.23 7.07
CA ARG A 165 -9.41 5.30 5.84
C ARG A 165 -9.02 4.22 4.82
N ILE A 166 -7.74 3.91 4.69
CA ILE A 166 -7.28 2.82 3.82
C ILE A 166 -7.84 1.47 4.30
N TYR A 167 -7.85 1.22 5.61
CA TYR A 167 -8.40 -0.02 6.16
C TYR A 167 -9.91 -0.12 5.95
N ASP A 168 -10.65 0.98 6.08
CA ASP A 168 -12.08 1.02 5.76
C ASP A 168 -12.35 0.66 4.29
N ILE A 169 -11.51 1.17 3.37
CA ILE A 169 -11.62 0.84 1.94
C ILE A 169 -11.35 -0.66 1.71
N LEU A 170 -10.40 -1.27 2.43
CA LEU A 170 -9.94 -2.62 2.14
C LEU A 170 -10.59 -3.72 2.99
N THR A 171 -11.36 -3.36 4.00
CA THR A 171 -12.08 -4.30 4.85
C THR A 171 -13.45 -4.61 4.24
N PRO A 172 -13.90 -5.88 4.24
CA PRO A 172 -15.25 -6.21 3.78
C PRO A 172 -16.31 -5.44 4.57
N ASP A 173 -17.35 -5.00 3.89
CA ASP A 173 -18.55 -4.51 4.59
C ASP A 173 -19.11 -5.65 5.42
N ILE A 174 -19.37 -5.38 6.70
CA ILE A 174 -20.09 -6.32 7.56
C ILE A 174 -21.56 -6.27 7.11
N SER A 175 -21.90 -6.98 6.05
CA SER A 175 -23.29 -7.42 5.87
C SER A 175 -23.55 -8.45 6.96
N ASP A 176 -24.48 -8.12 7.84
CA ASP A 176 -24.94 -8.95 8.95
C ASP A 176 -25.14 -10.40 8.48
N PRO A 177 -24.45 -11.41 9.06
CA PRO A 177 -24.57 -12.81 8.63
C PRO A 177 -25.96 -13.43 8.87
N GLU A 178 -26.91 -12.70 9.43
CA GLU A 178 -28.25 -13.20 9.68
C GLU A 178 -29.29 -12.44 8.85
N GLY A 179 -29.72 -13.08 7.77
CA GLY A 179 -31.03 -12.82 7.18
C GLY A 179 -32.14 -13.06 8.20
N LYS A 180 -32.43 -12.05 9.03
CA LYS A 180 -33.73 -11.96 9.70
C LYS A 180 -34.71 -11.32 8.73
N ASN A 181 -35.41 -12.20 8.02
CA ASN A 181 -36.75 -11.95 7.54
C ASN A 181 -37.60 -11.43 8.72
N ASN A 182 -37.70 -10.11 8.85
CA ASN A 182 -38.81 -9.51 9.57
C ASN A 182 -39.97 -9.43 8.59
N ALA A 183 -40.65 -10.56 8.43
CA ALA A 183 -42.08 -10.52 8.16
C ALA A 183 -42.73 -10.02 9.45
N TYR A 184 -43.30 -8.81 9.43
CA TYR A 184 -44.60 -8.42 9.98
C TYR A 184 -44.91 -7.00 9.51
#